data_AF-A0AAW5BH38-F1
#
_entry.id   AF-A0AAW5BH38-F1
#
_cell.length_a   1.000
_cell.length_b   1.000
_cell.length_c   1.000
_cell.angle_alpha   90.00
_cell.angle_beta   90.00
_cell.angle_gamma   90.00
#
_symmetry.space_group_name_H-M   'P 1'
#
loop_
_entity.id
_entity.type
_entity.pdbx_description
1 polymer ?
#
loop_
_entity_poly.entity_id
_entity_poly.type
_entity_poly.pdbx_seq_one_letter_code
_entity_poly.pdbx_strand_id
1 'polypeptide(L)'
;MKVNFYLDKPYNPDISPEKVKQELAKVGGKKKNLAQKFWNPSPTALYLFFSPDKSCRIKYRTNYKILPKSWDFEKERLKPSASGALEFNVELNNLANCCTREAMRKKRNKPVSFQRGL
;
A
#
# COMPACT_ATOMS: atom_id res chain seq x y z
N MET A 1 -9.83 -1.87 11.55
CA MET A 1 -8.98 -2.59 10.59
C MET A 1 -8.73 -1.64 9.44
N LYS A 2 -7.46 -1.35 9.12
CA LYS A 2 -7.09 -0.46 8.01
C LYS A 2 -6.46 -1.29 6.90
N VAL A 3 -6.93 -1.09 5.67
CA VAL A 3 -6.27 -1.59 4.45
C VAL A 3 -5.33 -0.50 3.98
N ASN A 4 -4.07 -0.85 3.77
CA ASN A 4 -3.03 0.06 3.30
C ASN A 4 -2.54 -0.39 1.93
N PHE A 5 -2.13 0.57 1.11
CA PHE A 5 -1.59 0.35 -0.23
C PHE A 5 -0.15 0.85 -0.32
N TYR A 6 0.71 0.07 -0.98
CA TYR A 6 2.10 0.46 -1.19
C TYR A 6 2.67 -0.11 -2.48
N LEU A 7 3.66 0.59 -3.02
CA LEU A 7 4.40 0.16 -4.19
C LEU A 7 5.59 -0.71 -3.81
N ASP A 8 5.76 -1.80 -4.54
CA ASP A 8 6.95 -2.64 -4.43
C ASP A 8 8.12 -2.02 -5.20
N LYS A 9 9.30 -1.97 -4.58
CA LYS A 9 10.53 -1.38 -5.16
C LYS A 9 10.31 -0.02 -5.86
N PRO A 10 9.82 1.01 -5.14
CA PRO A 10 9.46 2.31 -5.73
C PRO A 10 10.65 3.16 -6.17
N TYR A 11 11.87 2.78 -5.81
CA TYR A 11 13.08 3.54 -6.08
C TYR A 11 13.77 3.09 -7.36
N ASN A 12 14.56 3.99 -7.94
CA ASN A 12 15.34 3.71 -9.14
C ASN A 12 16.35 2.56 -8.88
N PRO A 13 16.29 1.46 -9.65
CA PRO A 13 17.21 0.33 -9.47
C PRO A 13 18.68 0.68 -9.77
N ASP A 14 18.93 1.72 -10.57
CA ASP A 14 20.28 2.15 -10.94
C ASP A 14 20.95 2.97 -9.83
N ILE A 15 20.21 3.32 -8.77
CA ILE A 15 20.72 4.10 -7.64
C ILE A 15 20.83 3.20 -6.41
N SER A 16 22.01 3.21 -5.79
CA SER A 16 22.24 2.40 -4.59
C SER A 16 21.26 2.75 -3.45
N PRO A 17 20.78 1.75 -2.69
CA PRO A 17 19.87 1.98 -1.56
C PRO A 17 20.43 2.96 -0.53
N GLU A 18 21.75 2.98 -0.32
CA GLU A 18 22.44 3.88 0.60
C GLU A 18 22.28 5.34 0.16
N LYS A 19 22.43 5.60 -1.15
CA LYS A 19 22.27 6.94 -1.72
C LYS A 19 20.82 7.40 -1.65
N VAL A 20 19.86 6.50 -1.87
CA VAL A 20 18.43 6.79 -1.67
C VAL A 20 18.15 7.14 -0.20
N LYS A 21 18.68 6.36 0.76
CA LYS A 21 18.52 6.61 2.20
C LYS A 21 19.10 7.96 2.62
N GLN A 22 20.31 8.29 2.16
CA GLN A 22 20.94 9.58 2.44
C GLN A 22 20.09 10.75 1.92
N GLU A 23 19.57 10.65 0.70
CA GLU A 23 18.75 11.71 0.14
C GLU A 23 17.40 11.84 0.84
N LEU A 24 16.78 10.72 1.21
CA LEU A 24 15.58 10.72 2.04
C LEU A 24 15.83 11.41 3.38
N ALA A 25 16.98 11.18 4.02
CA ALA A 25 17.33 11.84 5.28
C ALA A 25 17.45 13.37 5.11
N LYS A 26 18.07 13.84 4.01
CA LYS A 26 18.19 15.29 3.72
C LYS A 26 16.84 15.98 3.57
N VAL A 27 15.85 15.29 2.99
CA VAL A 27 14.49 15.83 2.84
C VAL A 27 13.58 15.57 4.06
N GLY A 28 14.17 15.23 5.21
CA GLY A 28 13.46 14.98 6.47
C GLY A 28 12.58 13.72 6.45
N GLY A 29 12.98 12.71 5.67
CA GLY A 29 12.22 11.46 5.48
C GLY A 29 10.95 11.62 4.62
N LYS A 30 10.63 12.84 4.16
CA LYS A 30 9.43 13.12 3.38
C LYS A 30 9.63 12.67 1.94
N LYS A 31 9.11 11.48 1.62
CA LYS A 31 9.12 10.89 0.27
C LYS A 31 8.70 11.90 -0.80
N LYS A 32 7.67 12.72 -0.58
CA LYS A 32 7.17 13.72 -1.55
C LYS A 32 8.21 14.74 -2.04
N ASN A 33 9.27 14.98 -1.27
CA ASN A 33 10.32 15.94 -1.57
C ASN A 33 11.52 15.31 -2.31
N LEU A 34 11.51 13.99 -2.51
CA LEU A 34 12.59 13.30 -3.20
C LEU A 34 12.57 13.62 -4.70
N ALA A 35 13.74 13.98 -5.25
CA ALA A 35 13.88 14.34 -6.66
C ALA A 35 13.50 13.18 -7.60
N GLN A 36 12.98 13.52 -8.79
CA GLN A 36 12.37 12.54 -9.70
C GLN A 36 13.31 11.39 -10.10
N LYS A 37 14.61 11.67 -10.25
CA LYS A 37 15.63 10.68 -10.62
C LYS A 37 15.75 9.49 -9.66
N PHE A 38 15.31 9.65 -8.40
CA PHE A 38 15.36 8.60 -7.39
C PHE A 38 14.15 7.67 -7.40
N TRP A 39 13.10 8.00 -8.15
CA TRP A 39 11.95 7.13 -8.35
C TRP A 39 12.23 6.12 -9.45
N ASN A 40 11.62 4.94 -9.33
CA ASN A 40 11.66 3.95 -10.40
C ASN A 40 11.07 4.57 -11.67
N PRO A 41 11.79 4.55 -12.82
CA PRO A 41 11.26 5.08 -14.07
C PRO A 41 10.13 4.22 -14.63
N SER A 42 10.05 2.95 -14.23
CA SER A 42 9.06 1.98 -14.70
C SER A 42 7.87 1.83 -13.74
N PRO A 43 6.68 1.45 -14.25
CA PRO A 43 5.54 1.11 -13.40
C PRO A 43 5.86 -0.05 -12.46
N THR A 44 5.56 0.14 -11.17
CA THR A 44 5.84 -0.82 -10.10
C THR A 44 4.55 -1.45 -9.57
N ALA A 45 4.62 -2.69 -9.11
CA ALA A 45 3.44 -3.41 -8.65
C ALA A 45 2.86 -2.77 -7.38
N LEU A 46 1.55 -2.55 -7.36
CA LEU A 46 0.81 -2.10 -6.19
C LEU A 46 0.41 -3.31 -5.35
N TYR A 47 0.72 -3.26 -4.06
CA TYR A 47 0.29 -4.24 -3.08
C TYR A 47 -0.69 -3.60 -2.11
N LEU A 48 -1.61 -4.42 -1.61
CA LEU A 48 -2.42 -4.10 -0.44
C LEU A 48 -1.98 -4.98 0.73
N PHE A 49 -2.07 -4.43 1.94
CA PHE A 49 -1.96 -5.23 3.15
C PHE A 49 -2.93 -4.76 4.23
N PHE A 50 -3.40 -5.71 5.02
CA PHE A 50 -4.24 -5.44 6.17
C PHE A 50 -4.11 -6.54 7.21
N SER A 51 -4.41 -6.21 8.45
CA SER A 51 -4.46 -7.15 9.57
C SER A 51 -5.90 -7.24 10.04
N PRO A 52 -6.62 -8.34 9.73
CA PRO A 52 -8.00 -8.49 10.17
C PRO A 52 -8.10 -8.72 11.68
N ASP A 53 -7.08 -9.30 12.31
CA ASP A 53 -6.92 -9.40 13.76
C ASP A 53 -5.44 -9.17 14.15
N LYS A 54 -5.11 -9.35 15.44
CA LYS A 54 -3.76 -9.14 15.96
C LYS A 54 -2.77 -10.26 15.56
N SER A 55 -3.26 -11.40 15.09
CA SER A 55 -2.42 -12.58 14.84
C SER A 55 -2.05 -12.78 13.38
N CYS A 56 -2.76 -12.14 12.43
CA CYS A 56 -2.42 -12.26 11.02
C CYS A 56 -2.24 -10.92 10.30
N ARG A 57 -1.28 -10.90 9.38
CA ARG A 57 -1.08 -9.83 8.39
C ARG A 57 -1.18 -10.44 7.01
N ILE A 58 -2.18 -10.01 6.26
CA ILE A 58 -2.43 -10.46 4.90
C ILE A 58 -1.80 -9.44 3.95
N LYS A 59 -1.02 -9.92 2.98
CA LYS A 59 -0.43 -9.13 1.89
C LYS A 59 -0.90 -9.71 0.57
N TYR A 60 -1.51 -8.89 -0.27
CA TYR A 60 -1.95 -9.26 -1.62
C TYR A 60 -1.27 -8.37 -2.66
N ARG A 61 -0.78 -9.01 -3.72
CA ARG A 61 -0.37 -8.31 -4.93
C ARG A 61 -1.63 -7.99 -5.73
N THR A 62 -1.78 -6.74 -6.17
CA THR A 62 -2.85 -6.35 -7.09
C THR A 62 -2.37 -6.49 -8.54
N ASN A 63 -3.30 -6.42 -9.49
CA ASN A 63 -2.96 -6.37 -10.92
C ASN A 63 -2.51 -4.96 -11.38
N TYR A 64 -2.56 -3.97 -10.49
CA TYR A 64 -2.20 -2.60 -10.82
C TYR A 64 -0.69 -2.39 -10.80
N LYS A 65 -0.20 -1.64 -11.79
CA LYS A 65 1.18 -1.14 -11.84
C LYS A 65 1.16 0.38 -11.92
N ILE A 66 1.91 1.04 -11.05
CA ILE A 66 1.88 2.49 -10.89
C ILE A 66 3.29 3.06 -10.97
N LEU A 67 3.42 4.18 -11.69
CA LEU A 67 4.64 4.98 -11.69
C LEU A 67 4.81 5.63 -10.30
N PRO A 68 5.92 5.36 -9.58
CA PRO A 68 6.11 5.90 -8.23
C PRO A 68 6.03 7.42 -8.13
N LYS A 69 6.46 8.15 -9.18
CA LYS A 69 6.36 9.61 -9.23
C LYS A 69 4.91 10.13 -9.15
N SER A 70 3.95 9.34 -9.61
CA SER A 70 2.52 9.66 -9.64
C SER A 70 1.79 9.21 -8.37
N TRP A 71 2.47 8.50 -7.47
CA TRP A 71 1.90 7.98 -6.23
C TRP A 71 2.13 8.95 -5.07
N ASP A 72 1.08 9.21 -4.30
CA ASP A 72 1.16 9.89 -3.02
C ASP A 72 1.42 8.84 -1.93
N PHE A 73 2.66 8.81 -1.43
CA PHE A 73 3.08 7.84 -0.41
C PHE A 73 2.52 8.13 0.99
N GLU A 74 2.02 9.35 1.25
CA GLU A 74 1.38 9.70 2.52
C GLU A 74 -0.09 9.29 2.48
N LYS A 75 -0.78 9.58 1.37
CA LYS A 75 -2.20 9.25 1.19
C LYS A 75 -2.44 7.83 0.70
N GLU A 76 -1.40 7.16 0.19
CA GLU A 76 -1.48 5.84 -0.44
C GLU A 76 -2.48 5.83 -1.60
N ARG A 77 -2.41 6.85 -2.47
CA ARG A 77 -3.33 7.08 -3.59
C ARG A 77 -2.59 7.64 -4.78
N LEU A 78 -3.20 7.59 -5.98
CA LEU A 78 -2.69 8.39 -7.09
C LEU A 78 -2.83 9.88 -6.76
N LYS A 79 -1.80 10.65 -7.10
CA LYS A 79 -1.82 12.11 -6.98
C LYS A 79 -2.93 12.68 -7.87
N PRO A 80 -3.63 13.76 -7.47
CA PRO A 80 -4.69 14.36 -8.27
C PRO A 80 -4.25 14.82 -9.67
N SER A 81 -2.96 15.12 -9.84
CA SER A 81 -2.38 15.51 -11.13
C SER A 81 -2.13 14.34 -12.09
N ALA A 82 -2.29 13.09 -11.66
CA ALA A 82 -2.17 11.93 -12.53
C ALA A 82 -3.47 11.72 -13.33
N SER A 83 -3.34 11.35 -14.60
CA SER A 83 -4.49 10.97 -15.42
C SER A 83 -5.21 9.75 -14.82
N GLY A 84 -6.54 9.78 -14.81
CA GLY A 84 -7.38 8.72 -14.24
C GLY A 84 -7.31 8.60 -12.71
N ALA A 85 -6.77 9.60 -12.01
CA ALA A 85 -6.59 9.50 -10.55
C ALA A 85 -7.91 9.38 -9.78
N LEU A 86 -8.98 10.02 -10.25
CA LEU A 86 -10.27 9.98 -9.56
C LEU A 86 -10.86 8.57 -9.59
N GLU A 87 -11.02 8.01 -10.79
CA GLU A 87 -11.59 6.68 -11.02
C GLU A 87 -10.77 5.62 -10.31
N PHE A 88 -9.44 5.70 -10.45
CA PHE A 88 -8.53 4.76 -9.79
C PHE A 88 -8.60 4.84 -8.26
N ASN A 89 -8.65 6.04 -7.69
CA ASN A 89 -8.75 6.18 -6.24
C ASN A 89 -10.10 5.69 -5.69
N VAL A 90 -11.17 5.78 -6.47
CA VAL A 90 -12.46 5.15 -6.17
C VAL A 90 -12.34 3.63 -6.20
N GLU A 91 -11.67 3.04 -7.20
CA GLU A 91 -11.41 1.59 -7.25
C GLU A 91 -10.63 1.10 -6.02
N LEU A 92 -9.60 1.83 -5.59
CA LEU A 92 -8.85 1.49 -4.37
C LEU A 92 -9.74 1.52 -3.12
N ASN A 93 -10.67 2.47 -3.03
CA ASN A 93 -11.63 2.51 -1.93
C ASN A 93 -12.57 1.30 -1.97
N ASN A 94 -13.08 0.94 -3.14
CA ASN A 94 -13.93 -0.25 -3.32
C ASN A 94 -13.19 -1.53 -2.92
N LEU A 95 -11.94 -1.67 -3.32
CA LEU A 95 -11.10 -2.81 -2.95
C LEU A 95 -10.86 -2.89 -1.44
N ALA A 96 -10.54 -1.76 -0.80
CA ALA A 96 -10.37 -1.69 0.65
C ALA A 96 -11.65 -2.04 1.42
N ASN A 97 -12.80 -1.55 0.94
CA ASN A 97 -14.11 -1.86 1.52
C ASN A 97 -14.46 -3.35 1.36
N CYS A 98 -14.13 -3.95 0.21
CA CYS A 98 -14.33 -5.38 -0.03
C CYS A 98 -13.51 -6.23 0.95
N CYS A 99 -12.21 -5.96 1.09
CA CYS A 99 -11.35 -6.65 2.06
C CYS A 99 -11.89 -6.51 3.50
N THR A 100 -12.36 -5.31 3.85
CA THR A 100 -12.90 -5.03 5.19
C THR A 100 -14.14 -5.85 5.47
N ARG A 101 -15.08 -5.90 4.51
CA ARG A 101 -16.32 -6.67 4.63
C ARG A 101 -16.07 -8.16 4.78
N GLU A 102 -15.18 -8.73 3.96
CA GLU A 102 -14.86 -10.16 4.01
C GLU A 102 -14.18 -10.57 5.32
N ALA A 103 -13.27 -9.74 5.83
CA ALA A 103 -12.66 -10.00 7.13
C ALA A 103 -13.67 -9.91 8.29
N MET A 104 -14.65 -9.01 8.22
CA MET A 104 -15.72 -8.92 9.22
C MET A 104 -16.67 -10.12 9.16
N ARG A 105 -16.99 -10.62 7.96
CA ARG A 105 -17.77 -11.86 7.77
C ARG A 105 -17.08 -13.07 8.44
N LYS A 106 -15.77 -13.23 8.22
CA LYS A 106 -14.99 -14.30 8.86
C LYS A 106 -14.96 -14.19 10.39
N LYS A 107 -14.95 -12.98 10.96
CA LYS A 107 -15.04 -12.80 12.42
C LYS A 107 -16.38 -13.22 12.98
N ARG A 108 -17.49 -12.89 12.30
CA ARG A 108 -18.84 -13.30 12.72
C ARG A 108 -19.04 -14.82 12.65
N ASN A 109 -18.40 -15.47 11.70
CA ASN A 109 -18.52 -16.91 11.47
C ASN A 109 -17.42 -17.74 12.16
N LYS A 110 -16.59 -17.17 13.05
CA LYS A 110 -15.75 -18.01 13.92
C LYS A 110 -16.69 -18.72 14.90
N PRO A 111 -16.82 -20.06 14.86
CA PRO A 111 -17.55 -20.76 15.89
C PRO A 111 -16.89 -20.40 17.24
N VAL A 112 -17.71 -20.02 18.21
CA VAL A 112 -17.27 -19.89 19.60
C VAL A 112 -16.71 -21.26 19.95
N SER A 113 -15.38 -21.37 20.06
CA SER A 113 -14.76 -22.58 20.59
C SER A 113 -15.31 -22.73 22.00
N PHE A 114 -16.25 -23.67 22.18
CA PHE A 114 -16.68 -24.15 23.48
C PHE A 114 -15.43 -24.62 24.20
N GLN A 115 -14.92 -23.81 25.14
CA GLN A 115 -14.05 -24.34 26.17
C GLN A 115 -14.92 -25.22 27.05
N ARG A 116 -15.05 -26.51 26.69
CA ARG A 116 -15.32 -27.55 27.67
C ARG A 116 -13.98 -27.86 28.33
N GLY A 117 -13.69 -27.13 29.40
CA GLY A 117 -12.61 -27.44 30.33
C GLY A 117 -13.26 -27.82 31.66
N LEU A 118 -13.12 -29.11 31.98
CA LEU A 118 -13.44 -29.87 33.19
C LEU A 118 -13.46 -29.09 34.51
#